data_AF-A0A662U8Q6-F1
#
_entry.id   AF-A0A662U8Q6-F1
#
_cell.length_a   1.000
_cell.length_b   1.000
_cell.length_c   1.000
_cell.angle_alpha   90.00
_cell.angle_beta   90.00
_cell.angle_gamma   90.00
#
_symmetry.space_group_name_H-M   'P 1'
#
loop_
_entity.id
_entity.type
_entity.pdbx_description
1 polymer ?
#
loop_
_entity_poly.entity_id
_entity_poly.type
_entity_poly.pdbx_seq_one_letter_code
_entity_poly.pdbx_strand_id
1 'polypeptide(L)'
;MTSAQYSSDIIANAVRALKLFPLCDRCLGRLFARYGINLNNELRGKSIKTYVAMMLTEMLSKGQDAIDLIKELAPNAGYPISELYRKYIGGDLSIKKCYVCNNKLEILIAELSVQAMEKL
;
A
#
# COMPACT_ATOMS: atom_id res chain seq x y z
N MET A 1 -9.91 -3.26 -33.62
CA MET A 1 -8.84 -3.48 -32.63
C MET A 1 -8.42 -2.12 -32.11
N THR A 2 -8.86 -1.74 -30.91
CA THR A 2 -8.22 -0.64 -30.16
C THR A 2 -8.06 -1.12 -28.72
N SER A 3 -6.79 -1.12 -28.34
CA SER A 3 -6.20 -1.71 -27.17
C SER A 3 -6.45 -0.91 -25.89
N ALA A 4 -6.67 -1.65 -24.80
CA ALA A 4 -6.31 -1.29 -23.43
C ALA A 4 -7.13 -0.21 -22.69
N GLN A 5 -8.35 -0.57 -22.26
CA GLN A 5 -9.06 0.12 -21.18
C GLN A 5 -9.02 -0.67 -19.85
N TYR A 6 -7.85 -1.25 -19.53
CA TYR A 6 -7.62 -2.04 -18.32
C TYR A 6 -6.43 -1.54 -17.49
N SER A 7 -6.17 -0.23 -17.46
CA SER A 7 -5.59 0.36 -16.25
C SER A 7 -6.67 0.26 -15.16
N SER A 8 -6.73 -0.86 -14.46
CA SER A 8 -7.85 -1.19 -13.57
C SER A 8 -8.12 -0.06 -12.57
N ASP A 9 -9.39 0.28 -12.36
CA ASP A 9 -9.85 1.22 -11.33
C ASP A 9 -9.21 0.93 -9.96
N ILE A 10 -8.81 -0.31 -9.68
CA ILE A 10 -8.15 -0.73 -8.44
C ILE A 10 -6.87 0.06 -8.18
N ILE A 11 -5.94 0.13 -9.15
CA ILE A 11 -4.64 0.78 -8.94
C ILE A 11 -4.81 2.29 -8.85
N ALA A 12 -5.63 2.88 -9.73
CA ALA A 12 -5.94 4.31 -9.66
C ALA A 12 -6.58 4.69 -8.31
N ASN A 13 -7.53 3.89 -7.82
CA ASN A 13 -8.15 4.09 -6.51
C ASN A 13 -7.17 3.90 -5.36
N ALA A 14 -6.27 2.92 -5.46
CA ALA A 14 -5.25 2.68 -4.44
C ALA A 14 -4.27 3.85 -4.35
N VAL A 15 -3.81 4.38 -5.49
CA VAL A 15 -2.95 5.56 -5.54
C VAL A 15 -3.68 6.77 -4.95
N ARG A 16 -4.95 7.01 -5.31
CA ARG A 16 -5.76 8.08 -4.71
C ARG A 16 -5.88 7.94 -3.19
N ALA A 17 -6.17 6.73 -2.70
CA ALA A 17 -6.27 6.47 -1.27
C ALA A 17 -4.93 6.72 -0.56
N LEU A 18 -3.81 6.26 -1.13
CA LEU A 18 -2.47 6.43 -0.56
C LEU A 18 -1.95 7.88 -0.64
N LYS A 19 -2.44 8.71 -1.56
CA LYS A 19 -2.17 10.15 -1.54
C LYS A 19 -2.82 10.84 -0.33
N LEU A 20 -4.02 10.40 0.04
CA LEU A 20 -4.82 11.02 1.10
C LEU A 20 -4.49 10.48 2.50
N PHE A 21 -4.25 9.16 2.61
CA PHE A 21 -4.16 8.49 3.90
C PHE A 21 -2.97 7.53 3.96
N PRO A 22 -2.23 7.51 5.08
CA PRO A 22 -1.30 6.42 5.35
C PRO A 22 -2.05 5.12 5.57
N LEU A 23 -1.68 4.05 4.88
CA LEU A 23 -2.37 2.76 4.96
C LEU A 23 -1.35 1.61 5.02
N CYS A 24 -1.46 0.77 6.05
CA CYS A 24 -0.74 -0.51 6.07
C CYS A 24 -1.35 -1.49 5.04
N ASP A 25 -0.64 -2.58 4.76
CA ASP A 25 -1.04 -3.55 3.74
C ASP A 25 -2.43 -4.12 4.01
N ARG A 26 -2.74 -4.51 5.25
CA ARG A 26 -4.06 -5.03 5.62
C ARG A 26 -5.18 -4.03 5.39
N CYS A 27 -4.99 -2.77 5.78
CA CYS A 27 -6.03 -1.76 5.65
C CYS A 27 -6.24 -1.34 4.20
N LEU A 28 -5.16 -1.22 3.42
CA LEU A 28 -5.27 -1.00 1.97
C LEU A 28 -6.00 -2.17 1.30
N GLY A 29 -5.57 -3.41 1.57
CA GLY A 29 -6.20 -4.59 0.97
C GLY A 29 -7.65 -4.80 1.41
N ARG A 30 -8.07 -4.29 2.58
CA ARG A 30 -9.47 -4.29 3.02
C ARG A 30 -10.37 -3.40 2.15
N LEU A 31 -9.85 -2.28 1.64
CA LEU A 31 -10.61 -1.41 0.71
C LEU A 31 -10.99 -2.14 -0.58
N PHE A 32 -10.23 -3.17 -0.94
CA PHE A 32 -10.39 -3.96 -2.15
C PHE A 32 -10.85 -5.40 -1.86
N ALA A 33 -11.44 -5.65 -0.68
CA ALA A 33 -11.79 -7.01 -0.22
C ALA A 33 -12.75 -7.77 -1.16
N ARG A 34 -13.54 -7.05 -1.97
CA ARG A 34 -14.42 -7.64 -3.00
C ARG A 34 -13.69 -8.21 -4.22
N TYR A 35 -12.38 -7.97 -4.34
CA TYR A 35 -11.58 -8.42 -5.48
C TYR A 35 -10.62 -9.54 -5.08
N GLY A 36 -10.60 -10.60 -5.90
CA GLY A 36 -9.81 -11.82 -5.68
C GLY A 36 -10.47 -12.81 -4.72
N ILE A 37 -10.22 -14.10 -4.95
CA ILE A 37 -10.78 -15.22 -4.16
C ILE A 37 -9.67 -15.78 -3.26
N ASN A 38 -10.00 -16.09 -2.00
CA ASN A 38 -9.08 -16.68 -1.01
C ASN A 38 -7.80 -15.87 -0.75
N LEU A 39 -7.83 -14.56 -0.97
CA LEU A 39 -6.73 -13.65 -0.62
C LEU A 39 -6.99 -12.99 0.73
N ASN A 40 -6.03 -13.10 1.64
CA ASN A 40 -6.05 -12.29 2.86
C ASN A 40 -5.78 -10.81 2.54
N ASN A 41 -6.19 -9.91 3.45
CA ASN A 41 -6.09 -8.47 3.21
C ASN A 41 -4.64 -7.97 3.16
N GLU A 42 -3.72 -8.59 3.89
CA GLU A 42 -2.31 -8.22 3.87
C GLU A 42 -1.70 -8.48 2.49
N LEU A 43 -1.86 -9.70 1.98
CA LEU A 43 -1.38 -10.10 0.67
C LEU A 43 -1.96 -9.19 -0.41
N ARG A 44 -3.28 -8.91 -0.37
CA ARG A 44 -3.91 -8.02 -1.35
C ARG A 44 -3.30 -6.62 -1.34
N GLY A 45 -3.15 -6.00 -0.16
CA GLY A 45 -2.59 -4.65 -0.08
C GLY A 45 -1.11 -4.59 -0.43
N LYS A 46 -0.33 -5.59 -0.01
CA LYS A 46 1.09 -5.70 -0.37
C LYS A 46 1.26 -5.84 -1.87
N SER A 47 0.48 -6.70 -2.53
CA SER A 47 0.50 -6.86 -4.00
C SER A 47 0.16 -5.56 -4.73
N ILE A 48 -0.82 -4.80 -4.25
CA ILE A 48 -1.16 -3.48 -4.82
C ILE A 48 0.03 -2.52 -4.69
N LYS A 49 0.65 -2.40 -3.52
CA LYS A 49 1.81 -1.51 -3.32
C LYS A 49 3.02 -1.94 -4.14
N THR A 50 3.25 -3.23 -4.26
CA THR A 50 4.29 -3.79 -5.14
C THR A 50 4.06 -3.38 -6.59
N TYR A 51 2.83 -3.53 -7.10
CA TYR A 51 2.51 -3.12 -8.46
C TYR A 51 2.67 -1.61 -8.67
N VAL A 52 2.24 -0.79 -7.70
CA VAL A 52 2.47 0.67 -7.75
C VAL A 52 3.96 1.00 -7.82
N ALA A 53 4.81 0.32 -7.04
CA ALA A 53 6.26 0.52 -7.12
C ALA A 53 6.86 0.10 -8.47
N MET A 54 6.35 -0.98 -9.06
CA MET A 54 6.75 -1.42 -10.41
C MET A 54 6.38 -0.36 -11.45
N MET A 55 5.14 0.14 -11.40
CA MET A 55 4.64 1.22 -12.27
C MET A 55 5.50 2.48 -12.15
N LEU A 56 5.82 2.93 -10.94
CA LEU A 56 6.69 4.10 -10.72
C LEU A 56 8.09 3.89 -11.30
N THR A 57 8.65 2.69 -11.16
CA THR A 57 9.98 2.37 -11.71
C THR A 57 9.95 2.31 -13.24
N GLU A 58 8.86 1.81 -13.83
CA GLU A 58 8.65 1.82 -15.29
C GLU A 58 8.53 3.24 -15.85
N MET A 59 7.83 4.14 -15.14
CA MET A 59 7.77 5.56 -15.52
C MET A 59 9.16 6.18 -15.56
N LEU A 60 9.95 5.98 -14.50
CA LEU A 60 11.33 6.49 -14.43
C LEU A 60 12.22 5.92 -15.54
N SER A 61 12.12 4.61 -15.84
CA SER A 61 12.94 3.99 -16.90
C SER A 61 12.59 4.49 -18.30
N LYS A 62 11.37 4.97 -18.50
CA LYS A 62 10.90 5.63 -19.73
C LYS A 62 11.22 7.14 -19.76
N GLY A 63 11.93 7.67 -18.77
CA GLY A 63 12.24 9.11 -18.67
C GLY A 63 11.03 9.98 -18.30
N GLN A 64 9.94 9.39 -17.79
CA GLN A 64 8.78 10.12 -17.28
C GLN A 64 9.03 10.55 -15.84
N ASP A 65 8.44 11.68 -15.44
CA ASP A 65 8.51 12.14 -14.06
C ASP A 65 7.60 11.31 -13.15
N ALA A 66 8.20 10.64 -12.17
CA ALA A 66 7.52 9.94 -11.09
C ALA A 66 8.01 10.40 -9.71
N ILE A 67 8.93 11.37 -9.66
CA ILE A 67 9.63 11.76 -8.43
C ILE A 67 8.65 12.36 -7.43
N ASP A 68 7.81 13.28 -7.86
CA ASP A 68 6.83 13.92 -6.96
C ASP A 68 5.77 12.93 -6.49
N LEU A 69 5.37 11.98 -7.35
CA LEU A 69 4.46 10.92 -6.95
C LEU A 69 5.10 9.98 -5.91
N ILE A 70 6.39 9.65 -6.03
CA ILE A 70 7.11 8.89 -5.00
C ILE A 70 7.17 9.66 -3.68
N LYS A 71 7.46 10.97 -3.70
CA LYS A 71 7.47 11.83 -2.50
C LYS A 71 6.13 11.83 -1.78
N GLU A 72 5.02 11.95 -2.53
CA GLU A 72 3.68 11.94 -1.97
C GLU A 72 3.30 10.58 -1.37
N LEU A 73 3.62 9.49 -2.07
CA LEU A 73 3.17 8.15 -1.68
C LEU A 73 4.03 7.51 -0.59
N ALA A 74 5.34 7.73 -0.59
CA ALA A 74 6.25 7.00 0.29
C ALA A 74 5.93 7.12 1.80
N PRO A 75 5.62 8.31 2.36
CA PRO A 75 5.27 8.45 3.78
C PRO A 75 3.99 7.70 4.15
N ASN A 76 3.08 7.51 3.19
CA ASN A 76 1.76 6.92 3.42
C ASN A 76 1.72 5.42 3.10
N ALA A 77 2.54 4.96 2.16
CA ALA A 77 2.53 3.58 1.69
C ALA A 77 3.58 2.71 2.38
N GLY A 78 4.72 3.27 2.81
CA GLY A 78 5.83 2.46 3.30
C GLY A 78 6.44 1.57 2.21
N TYR A 79 6.92 0.38 2.60
CA TYR A 79 7.52 -0.57 1.67
C TYR A 79 6.51 -1.05 0.60
N PRO A 80 6.91 -1.22 -0.68
CA PRO A 80 8.25 -0.99 -1.23
C PRO A 80 8.49 0.45 -1.73
N ILE A 81 7.48 1.32 -1.74
CA ILE A 81 7.60 2.68 -2.30
C ILE A 81 8.60 3.53 -1.50
N SER A 82 8.77 3.27 -0.19
CA SER A 82 9.83 3.87 0.63
C SER A 82 11.25 3.57 0.14
N GLU A 83 11.49 2.41 -0.48
CA GLU A 83 12.80 2.10 -1.08
C GLU A 83 13.05 2.94 -2.34
N LEU A 84 12.00 3.20 -3.12
CA LEU A 84 12.10 4.10 -4.27
C LEU A 84 12.45 5.52 -3.81
N TYR A 85 11.84 5.99 -2.72
CA TYR A 85 12.19 7.28 -2.13
C TYR A 85 13.66 7.33 -1.74
N ARG A 86 14.16 6.33 -0.99
CA ARG A 86 15.56 6.25 -0.60
C ARG A 86 16.51 6.25 -1.80
N LYS A 87 16.15 5.53 -2.87
CA LYS A 87 16.98 5.38 -4.06
C LYS A 87 17.04 6.64 -4.92
N TYR A 88 15.90 7.27 -5.20
CA TYR A 88 15.80 8.33 -6.22
C TYR A 88 15.73 9.75 -5.64
N ILE A 89 15.37 9.91 -4.37
CA ILE A 89 15.22 11.22 -3.71
C ILE A 89 16.24 11.37 -2.58
N GLY A 90 16.44 10.32 -1.78
CA GLY A 90 17.30 10.36 -0.60
C GLY A 90 16.73 11.18 0.56
N GLY A 91 17.52 11.33 1.62
CA GLY A 91 17.13 12.07 2.82
C GLY A 91 16.23 11.28 3.79
N ASP A 92 15.82 11.95 4.86
CA ASP A 92 15.01 11.36 5.91
C ASP A 92 13.57 11.12 5.45
N LEU A 93 13.07 9.90 5.66
CA LEU A 93 11.70 9.51 5.38
C LEU A 93 11.03 9.00 6.64
N SER A 94 10.01 9.72 7.10
CA SER A 94 9.13 9.27 8.19
C SER A 94 7.91 8.56 7.62
N ILE A 95 7.77 7.27 7.92
CA ILE A 95 6.56 6.51 7.57
C ILE A 95 5.47 6.80 8.59
N LYS A 96 4.34 7.31 8.11
CA LYS A 96 3.19 7.65 8.94
C LYS A 96 2.44 6.39 9.35
N LYS A 97 1.85 6.42 10.55
CA LYS A 97 1.02 5.31 11.05
C LYS A 97 -0.28 5.23 10.24
N CYS A 98 -0.75 4.00 10.00
CA CYS A 98 -1.97 3.72 9.26
C CYS A 98 -3.16 4.49 9.84
N TYR A 99 -3.89 5.20 8.99
CA TYR A 99 -5.05 6.00 9.35
C TYR A 99 -6.17 5.15 9.99
N VAL A 100 -6.31 3.90 9.55
CA VAL A 100 -7.40 3.01 10.00
C VAL A 100 -7.06 2.29 11.30
N CYS A 101 -5.86 1.69 11.39
CA CYS A 101 -5.52 0.80 12.51
C CYS A 101 -4.32 1.25 13.33
N ASN A 102 -3.71 2.40 13.00
CA ASN A 102 -2.53 2.94 13.69
C ASN A 102 -1.34 1.96 13.75
N ASN A 103 -1.28 0.98 12.82
CA ASN A 103 -0.35 -0.16 12.79
C ASN A 103 -0.47 -1.11 13.99
N LYS A 104 -1.62 -1.14 14.68
CA LYS A 104 -1.84 -1.95 15.90
C LYS A 104 -2.73 -3.16 15.71
N LEU A 105 -3.25 -3.40 14.49
CA LEU A 105 -4.28 -4.44 14.27
C LEU A 105 -3.79 -5.84 14.66
N GLU A 106 -2.57 -6.22 14.28
CA GLU A 106 -2.05 -7.56 14.62
C GLU A 106 -1.83 -7.74 16.12
N ILE A 107 -1.33 -6.70 16.78
CA ILE A 107 -1.14 -6.70 18.25
C ILE A 107 -2.51 -6.88 18.93
N LEU A 108 -3.51 -6.11 18.51
CA LEU A 108 -4.86 -6.21 19.05
C LEU A 108 -5.47 -7.60 18.85
N ILE A 109 -5.32 -8.19 17.66
CA ILE A 109 -5.82 -9.55 17.38
C ILE A 109 -5.12 -10.57 18.29
N ALA A 110 -3.80 -10.48 18.46
CA ALA A 110 -3.05 -11.38 19.33
C ALA A 110 -3.50 -11.27 20.80
N GLU A 111 -3.61 -10.04 21.33
CA GLU A 111 -4.06 -9.78 22.70
C GLU A 111 -5.46 -10.34 22.95
N LEU A 112 -6.41 -10.06 22.05
CA LEU A 112 -7.78 -10.56 22.17
C LEU A 112 -7.87 -12.09 22.02
N SER A 113 -6.96 -12.70 21.24
CA SER A 113 -6.91 -14.16 21.09
C SER A 113 -6.50 -14.83 22.39
N VAL A 114 -5.52 -14.28 23.11
CA VAL A 114 -5.11 -14.78 24.43
C VAL A 114 -6.25 -14.64 25.44
N GLN A 115 -6.90 -13.47 25.50
CA GLN A 115 -8.04 -13.25 26.41
C GLN A 115 -9.23 -14.18 26.14
N ALA A 116 -9.43 -14.58 24.88
CA ALA A 116 -10.46 -15.56 24.54
C ALA A 116 -10.10 -16.94 25.08
N MET A 117 -8.82 -17.34 25.01
CA MET A 117 -8.34 -18.61 25.54
C MET A 117 -8.40 -18.67 27.08
N GLU A 118 -8.15 -17.56 27.76
CA GLU A 118 -8.25 -17.47 29.23
C GLU A 118 -9.69 -17.66 29.76
N LYS A 119 -10.69 -17.61 28.89
CA LYS A 119 -12.12 -17.79 29.22
C LYS A 119 -12.65 -19.19 28.88
N LEU A 120 -11.83 -20.05 28.28
CA LEU A 120 -12.14 -21.47 28.06
C LEU A 120 -11.84 -22.27 29.33
#